data_AF-A0A7S2UMK1-F1
#
_entry.id   AF-A0A7S2UMK1-F1
#
_cell.length_a   1.000
_cell.length_b   1.000
_cell.length_c   1.000
_cell.angle_alpha   90.00
_cell.angle_beta   90.00
_cell.angle_gamma   90.00
#
_symmetry.space_group_name_H-M   'P 1'
#
loop_
_entity.id
_entity.type
_entity.pdbx_description
1 polymer ?
#
loop_
_entity_poly.entity_id
_entity_poly.type
_entity_poly.pdbx_seq_one_letter_code
_entity_poly.pdbx_strand_id
1 'polypeptide(L)'
;TSATPTTCIQKKTLDWRTQQKDLDDMFEKQTKEQLANLPEIQLPSQFCNMELFPHQTIGIRWLVHRETATATDIPVPFYTQTKEKGKQVWLSEITHCSQTLAPKHVKGSLLCDDMGLGKFV
;
A
#
# COMPACT_ATOMS: atom_id res chain seq x y z
N THR A 1 14.11 -39.82 22.55
CA THR A 1 12.82 -39.62 23.23
C THR A 1 12.11 -38.45 22.58
N SER A 2 11.12 -38.73 21.73
CA SER A 2 10.37 -37.70 20.98
C SER A 2 9.22 -37.20 21.85
N ALA A 3 9.24 -35.90 22.20
CA ALA A 3 8.14 -35.26 22.90
C ALA A 3 7.03 -34.95 21.89
N THR A 4 5.84 -35.52 22.11
CA THR A 4 4.63 -35.20 21.35
C THR A 4 4.18 -33.76 21.65
N PRO A 5 3.94 -32.91 20.64
CA PRO A 5 3.46 -31.56 20.87
C PRO A 5 2.02 -31.58 21.39
N THR A 6 1.84 -31.13 22.63
CA THR A 6 0.51 -30.94 23.24
C THR A 6 -0.18 -29.76 22.56
N THR A 7 -1.22 -30.04 21.77
CA THR A 7 -2.03 -29.00 21.11
C THR A 7 -3.24 -28.68 21.98
N CYS A 8 -3.39 -27.43 22.44
CA CYS A 8 -4.55 -26.97 23.18
C CYS A 8 -5.49 -26.15 22.27
N ILE A 9 -6.77 -26.52 22.22
CA ILE A 9 -7.77 -25.77 21.44
C ILE A 9 -8.28 -24.62 22.30
N GLN A 10 -7.95 -23.39 21.92
CA GLN A 10 -8.49 -22.19 22.56
C GLN A 10 -9.74 -21.71 21.81
N LYS A 11 -10.90 -21.76 22.47
CA LYS A 11 -12.11 -21.10 21.97
C LYS A 11 -12.07 -19.63 22.38
N LYS A 12 -11.86 -18.73 21.41
CA LYS A 12 -11.99 -17.29 21.61
C LYS A 12 -13.27 -16.80 20.92
N THR A 13 -14.13 -16.12 21.66
CA THR A 13 -15.26 -15.38 21.10
C THR A 13 -14.73 -14.01 20.66
N LEU A 14 -14.86 -13.71 19.38
CA LEU A 14 -14.43 -12.43 18.82
C LEU A 14 -15.53 -11.39 19.06
N ASP A 15 -15.17 -10.26 19.67
CA ASP A 15 -16.06 -9.11 19.75
C ASP A 15 -15.96 -8.31 18.44
N TRP A 16 -17.00 -8.38 17.63
CA TRP A 16 -17.05 -7.75 16.32
C TRP A 16 -16.91 -6.22 16.39
N ARG A 17 -17.38 -5.57 17.47
CA ARG A 17 -17.32 -4.11 17.59
C ARG A 17 -15.90 -3.63 17.80
N THR A 18 -15.18 -4.32 18.68
CA THR A 18 -13.77 -4.02 18.94
C THR A 18 -12.94 -4.27 17.67
N GLN A 19 -13.19 -5.37 16.96
CA GLN A 19 -12.48 -5.66 15.70
C GLN A 19 -12.77 -4.64 14.60
N GLN A 20 -14.02 -4.21 14.46
CA GLN A 20 -14.37 -3.18 13.48
C GLN A 20 -13.62 -1.88 13.79
N LYS A 21 -13.63 -1.45 15.06
CA LYS A 21 -12.90 -0.26 15.47
C LYS A 21 -11.40 -0.37 15.22
N ASP A 22 -10.79 -1.50 15.56
CA ASP A 22 -9.36 -1.73 15.34
C ASP A 22 -9.00 -1.67 13.85
N LEU A 23 -9.89 -2.17 12.97
CA LEU A 23 -9.73 -2.06 11.52
C LEU A 23 -9.88 -0.62 11.03
N ASP A 24 -10.89 0.10 11.49
CA ASP A 24 -11.12 1.51 11.13
C ASP A 24 -9.92 2.38 11.54
N ASP A 25 -9.41 2.20 12.77
CA ASP A 25 -8.23 2.89 13.28
C ASP A 25 -6.97 2.59 12.44
N MET A 26 -6.81 1.32 12.03
CA MET A 26 -5.71 0.91 11.15
C MET A 26 -5.79 1.58 9.77
N PHE A 27 -6.96 1.59 9.14
CA PHE A 27 -7.15 2.21 7.82
C PHE A 27 -7.02 3.73 7.86
N GLU A 28 -7.53 4.38 8.90
CA GLU A 28 -7.35 5.83 9.10
C GLU A 28 -5.88 6.21 9.23
N LYS A 29 -5.12 5.47 10.05
CA LYS A 29 -3.70 5.71 10.24
C LYS A 29 -2.95 5.58 8.92
N GLN A 30 -3.20 4.49 8.19
CA GLN A 30 -2.59 4.24 6.89
C GLN A 30 -2.91 5.36 5.88
N THR A 31 -4.17 5.81 5.85
CA THR A 31 -4.61 6.90 4.96
C THR A 31 -3.86 8.19 5.28
N LYS A 32 -3.75 8.56 6.56
CA LYS A 32 -3.02 9.77 7.00
C LYS A 32 -1.55 9.72 6.57
N GLU A 33 -0.88 8.59 6.76
CA GLU A 33 0.53 8.40 6.38
C GLU A 33 0.74 8.50 4.86
N GLN A 34 -0.15 7.89 4.08
CA GLN A 34 -0.06 7.89 2.61
C GLN A 34 -0.36 9.26 1.99
N LEU A 35 -1.31 10.00 2.56
CA LEU A 35 -1.70 11.32 2.06
C LEU A 35 -0.73 12.44 2.47
N ALA A 36 -0.03 12.30 3.61
CA ALA A 36 0.86 13.33 4.14
C ALA A 36 2.02 13.70 3.19
N ASN A 37 2.57 12.72 2.47
CA ASN A 37 3.76 12.90 1.63
C ASN A 37 3.43 12.98 0.14
N LEU A 38 2.16 13.23 -0.21
CA LEU A 38 1.73 13.18 -1.60
C LEU A 38 2.27 14.41 -2.36
N PRO A 39 2.99 14.23 -3.49
CA PRO A 39 3.52 15.36 -4.25
C PRO A 39 2.37 16.21 -4.81
N GLU A 40 2.61 17.51 -4.93
CA GLU A 40 1.70 18.40 -5.63
C GLU A 40 1.87 18.20 -7.15
N ILE A 41 0.74 18.11 -7.85
CA ILE A 41 0.71 17.87 -9.29
C ILE A 41 -0.17 18.94 -9.91
N GLN A 42 0.31 19.52 -11.01
CA GLN A 42 -0.49 20.43 -11.81
C GLN A 42 -1.48 19.62 -12.65
N LEU A 43 -2.77 19.91 -12.48
CA LEU A 43 -3.82 19.32 -13.31
C LEU A 43 -3.62 19.78 -14.76
N PRO A 44 -3.76 18.87 -15.75
CA PRO A 44 -3.67 19.24 -17.15
C PRO A 44 -4.70 20.32 -17.52
N SER A 45 -4.31 21.25 -18.39
CA SER A 45 -5.15 22.37 -18.80
C SER A 45 -6.45 21.94 -19.49
N GLN A 46 -6.54 20.70 -19.98
CA GLN A 46 -7.76 20.13 -20.56
C GLN A 46 -8.88 19.95 -19.53
N PHE A 47 -8.55 19.88 -18.23
CA PHE A 47 -9.52 19.80 -17.14
C PHE A 47 -9.93 21.17 -16.61
N CYS A 48 -9.53 22.28 -17.25
CA CYS A 48 -9.80 23.64 -16.77
C CYS A 48 -11.29 24.01 -16.63
N ASN A 49 -12.17 23.28 -17.31
CA ASN A 49 -13.62 23.50 -17.28
C ASN A 49 -14.33 22.71 -16.17
N MET A 50 -13.61 21.89 -15.40
CA MET A 50 -14.18 21.04 -14.36
C MET A 50 -13.71 21.50 -12.99
N GLU A 51 -14.66 21.81 -12.11
CA GLU A 51 -14.39 22.08 -10.71
C GLU A 51 -14.31 20.75 -9.95
N LEU A 52 -13.12 20.39 -9.49
CA LEU A 52 -12.87 19.21 -8.68
C LEU A 52 -12.98 19.56 -7.20
N PHE A 53 -13.67 18.71 -6.44
CA PHE A 53 -13.66 18.80 -4.99
C PHE A 53 -12.27 18.50 -4.43
N PRO A 54 -11.92 19.01 -3.23
CA PRO A 54 -10.58 18.81 -2.65
C PRO A 54 -10.18 17.34 -2.54
N HIS A 55 -11.11 16.45 -2.18
CA HIS A 55 -10.83 15.01 -2.08
C HIS A 55 -10.60 14.36 -3.44
N GLN A 56 -11.26 14.83 -4.50
CA GLN A 56 -11.03 14.33 -5.86
C GLN A 56 -9.64 14.71 -6.37
N THR A 57 -9.21 15.95 -6.09
CA THR A 57 -7.84 16.39 -6.42
C THR A 57 -6.79 15.54 -5.70
N ILE A 58 -7.03 15.19 -4.43
CA ILE A 58 -6.15 14.27 -3.69
C ILE A 58 -6.15 12.87 -4.33
N GLY A 59 -7.32 12.34 -4.69
CA GLY A 59 -7.44 11.04 -5.35
C GLY A 59 -6.69 10.98 -6.69
N ILE A 60 -6.80 12.03 -7.50
CA ILE A 60 -6.05 12.13 -8.77
C ILE A 60 -4.55 12.21 -8.50
N ARG A 61 -4.12 13.03 -7.53
CA ARG A 61 -2.70 13.10 -7.15
C ARG A 61 -2.17 11.73 -6.71
N TRP A 62 -2.97 10.96 -5.97
CA TRP A 62 -2.64 9.59 -5.55
C TRP A 62 -2.47 8.67 -6.75
N LEU A 63 -3.42 8.68 -7.68
CA LEU A 63 -3.37 7.83 -8.88
C LEU A 63 -2.16 8.16 -9.76
N VAL A 64 -1.91 9.44 -10.02
CA VAL A 64 -0.76 9.88 -10.81
C VAL A 64 0.54 9.48 -10.12
N HIS A 65 0.66 9.74 -8.81
CA HIS A 65 1.83 9.34 -8.05
C HIS A 65 2.07 7.84 -8.14
N ARG A 66 1.03 7.01 -8.03
CA ARG A 66 1.13 5.55 -8.15
C ARG A 66 1.50 5.06 -9.54
N GLU A 67 1.18 5.80 -10.59
CA GLU A 67 1.53 5.45 -11.98
C GLU A 67 2.96 5.86 -12.34
N THR A 68 3.43 6.98 -11.80
CA THR A 68 4.74 7.55 -12.12
C THR A 68 5.83 7.23 -11.10
N ALA A 69 5.46 6.74 -9.91
CA ALA A 69 6.41 6.42 -8.85
C ALA A 69 7.42 5.37 -9.30
N THR A 70 8.64 5.58 -8.86
CA THR A 70 9.74 4.63 -9.01
C THR A 70 9.92 3.82 -7.72
N ALA A 71 10.74 2.76 -7.78
CA ALA A 71 11.04 1.94 -6.62
C ALA A 71 11.75 2.70 -5.48
N THR A 72 12.32 3.89 -5.76
CA THR A 72 12.88 4.79 -4.73
C THR A 72 11.82 5.64 -4.03
N ASP A 73 10.72 5.95 -4.72
CA ASP A 73 9.63 6.76 -4.16
C ASP A 73 8.70 5.89 -3.32
N ILE A 74 8.39 4.69 -3.83
CA ILE A 74 7.55 3.71 -3.15
C ILE A 74 8.30 2.37 -3.12
N PRO A 75 8.81 1.95 -1.95
CA PRO A 75 9.46 0.66 -1.79
C PRO A 75 8.54 -0.47 -2.22
N VAL A 76 9.06 -1.41 -3.02
CA VAL A 76 8.30 -2.60 -3.40
C VAL A 76 8.14 -3.49 -2.16
N PRO A 77 6.91 -3.82 -1.74
CA PRO A 77 6.69 -4.61 -0.52
C PRO A 77 7.43 -5.94 -0.54
N PHE A 78 7.88 -6.39 0.63
CA PHE A 78 8.50 -7.70 0.85
C PHE A 78 9.81 -7.94 0.11
N TYR A 79 10.47 -6.89 -0.39
CA TYR A 79 11.82 -6.98 -0.94
C TYR A 79 12.81 -6.23 -0.07
N THR A 80 13.93 -6.88 0.22
CA THR A 80 15.07 -6.27 0.92
C THR A 80 16.36 -6.45 0.14
N GLN A 81 17.27 -5.50 0.30
CA GLN A 81 18.61 -5.62 -0.28
C GLN A 81 19.50 -6.45 0.64
N THR A 82 20.10 -7.50 0.09
CA THR A 82 21.04 -8.37 0.83
C THR A 82 22.30 -8.64 0.02
N LYS A 83 23.32 -9.18 0.68
CA LYS A 83 24.57 -9.64 0.05
C LYS A 83 24.56 -11.15 -0.08
N GLU A 84 24.56 -11.62 -1.32
CA GLU A 84 24.76 -13.04 -1.63
C GLU A 84 26.04 -13.22 -2.43
N LYS A 85 26.95 -14.06 -1.93
CA LYS A 85 28.24 -14.37 -2.58
C LYS A 85 29.03 -13.11 -3.00
N GLY A 86 28.98 -12.07 -2.16
CA GLY A 86 29.67 -10.80 -2.37
C GLY A 86 28.97 -9.82 -3.33
N LYS A 87 27.79 -10.14 -3.87
CA LYS A 87 27.02 -9.26 -4.75
C LYS A 87 25.75 -8.75 -4.04
N GLN A 88 25.40 -7.49 -4.28
CA GLN A 88 24.10 -6.96 -3.85
C GLN A 88 22.99 -7.61 -4.69
N VAL A 89 21.99 -8.17 -4.02
CA VAL A 89 20.80 -8.75 -4.64
C VAL A 89 19.55 -8.29 -3.88
N TRP A 90 18.41 -8.38 -4.54
CA TRP A 90 17.10 -8.14 -3.96
C TRP A 90 16.48 -9.49 -3.60
N LEU A 91 16.16 -9.67 -2.32
CA LEU A 91 15.56 -10.89 -1.79
C LEU A 91 14.07 -10.65 -1.53
N SER A 92 13.23 -11.52 -2.05
CA SER A 92 11.81 -11.59 -1.66
C SER A 92 11.69 -12.33 -0.33
N GLU A 93 11.16 -11.67 0.70
CA GLU A 93 11.00 -12.24 2.05
C GLU A 93 9.96 -13.36 2.09
N ILE A 94 8.96 -13.30 1.20
CA ILE A 94 7.87 -14.28 1.14
C ILE A 94 8.31 -15.55 0.42
N THR A 95 9.01 -15.41 -0.72
CA THR A 95 9.36 -16.55 -1.58
C THR A 95 10.78 -17.04 -1.38
N HIS A 96 11.60 -16.31 -0.62
CA HIS A 96 13.04 -16.53 -0.45
C HIS A 96 13.83 -16.65 -1.76
N CYS A 97 13.30 -16.05 -2.83
CA CYS A 97 13.96 -15.99 -4.13
C CYS A 97 14.74 -14.68 -4.25
N SER A 98 16.00 -14.76 -4.72
CA SER A 98 16.86 -13.60 -4.94
C SER A 98 16.96 -13.25 -6.43
N GLN A 99 17.07 -11.96 -6.72
CA GLN A 99 17.23 -11.42 -8.06
C GLN A 99 18.26 -10.29 -8.08
N THR A 100 18.99 -10.16 -9.17
CA THR A 100 20.05 -9.14 -9.30
C THR A 100 19.50 -7.75 -9.58
N LEU A 101 18.39 -7.66 -10.33
CA LEU A 101 17.74 -6.40 -10.67
C LEU A 101 16.74 -5.99 -9.60
N ALA A 102 16.59 -4.68 -9.40
CA ALA A 102 15.57 -4.14 -8.52
C ALA A 102 14.17 -4.56 -9.00
N PRO A 103 13.28 -4.98 -8.08
CA PRO A 103 11.90 -5.28 -8.44
C PRO A 103 11.23 -4.03 -9.00
N LYS A 104 10.43 -4.20 -10.05
CA LYS A 104 9.67 -3.11 -10.63
C LYS A 104 8.47 -2.81 -9.73
N HIS A 105 8.20 -1.52 -9.55
CA HIS A 105 6.98 -1.07 -8.90
C HIS A 105 5.75 -1.39 -9.77
N VAL A 106 4.63 -1.69 -9.11
CA VAL A 106 3.36 -1.98 -9.78
C VAL A 106 2.62 -0.69 -10.06
N LYS A 107 2.46 -0.40 -11.34
CA LYS A 107 1.69 0.72 -11.86
C LYS A 107 0.21 0.61 -11.51
N GLY A 108 -0.42 1.76 -11.27
CA GLY A 108 -1.78 1.85 -10.79
C GLY A 108 -1.95 1.58 -9.28
N SER A 109 -3.21 1.65 -8.86
CA SER A 109 -3.62 1.42 -7.48
C SER A 109 -5.12 1.15 -7.40
N LEU A 110 -5.59 0.81 -6.21
CA LEU A 110 -7.02 0.74 -5.89
C LEU A 110 -7.48 2.10 -5.34
N LEU A 111 -8.58 2.62 -5.86
CA LEU A 111 -9.27 3.81 -5.34
C LEU A 111 -10.58 3.37 -4.67
N CYS A 112 -10.50 3.11 -3.36
CA CYS A 112 -11.57 2.47 -2.57
C CYS A 112 -12.31 3.46 -1.66
N ASP A 113 -12.69 4.62 -2.18
CA ASP A 113 -13.43 5.62 -1.39
C ASP A 113 -14.91 5.19 -1.17
N ASP A 114 -15.65 5.91 -0.34
CA ASP A 114 -17.10 5.75 -0.20
C ASP A 114 -17.90 6.16 -1.44
N MET A 115 -19.07 5.55 -1.63
CA MET A 115 -19.97 5.90 -2.72
C MET A 115 -20.38 7.38 -2.68
N GLY A 116 -20.55 8.00 -3.86
CA GLY A 116 -20.91 9.42 -3.96
C GLY A 116 -19.74 10.39 -3.95
N LEU A 117 -18.50 9.93 -3.75
CA LEU A 117 -17.29 10.79 -3.77
C LEU A 117 -16.74 11.08 -5.18
N GLY A 118 -17.45 10.68 -6.23
CA GLY A 118 -17.12 11.05 -7.61
C GLY A 118 -15.89 10.34 -8.20
N LYS A 119 -15.75 9.03 -7.96
CA LYS A 119 -14.65 8.19 -8.50
C LYS A 119 -14.58 8.14 -10.03
N PHE A 120 -15.71 8.40 -10.69
CA PHE A 120 -15.84 8.35 -12.15
C PHE A 120 -15.65 9.72 -12.82
N VAL A 121 -15.71 10.80 -12.04
CA VAL A 121 -15.77 12.19 -12.54
C VAL A 121 -14.45 12.58 -13.18
#